data_AF-A0A376W673-F1
#
_entry.id   AF-A0A376W673-F1
#
_cell.length_a   1.000
_cell.length_b   1.000
_cell.length_c   1.000
_cell.angle_alpha   90.00
_cell.angle_beta   90.00
_cell.angle_gamma   90.00
#
_symmetry.space_group_name_H-M   'P 1'
#
loop_
_entity.id
_entity.type
_entity.pdbx_description
1 polymer ?
#
loop_
_entity_poly.entity_id
_entity_poly.type
_entity_poly.pdbx_seq_one_letter_code
_entity_poly.pdbx_strand_id
1 'polypeptide(L)'
;MGFVQQRKPSQLSGGQRQRVAIARALVNEPRVLLLDEPLGALDLKLREQMQLELKKLQQSLGITFIFVTHDQGEALSMSDRVAVFNNGRIEQVDSPRDLYMRPRTPFVAGFVGTSNVFDGLMAEKLCGMTGSFALRPETYPPQHPWRNAG
;
A
#
# COMPACT_ATOMS: atom_id res chain seq x y z
N MET A 1 14.65 21.72 -19.30
CA MET A 1 14.21 21.84 -17.89
C MET A 1 14.23 23.32 -17.45
N GLY A 2 13.28 24.16 -17.90
CA GLY A 2 13.41 25.63 -17.74
C GLY A 2 12.30 26.38 -17.00
N PHE A 3 11.17 25.76 -16.62
CA PHE A 3 9.98 26.52 -16.22
C PHE A 3 9.69 26.61 -14.71
N VAL A 4 10.54 26.03 -13.86
CA VAL A 4 10.28 25.93 -12.40
C VAL A 4 11.27 26.74 -11.55
N GLN A 5 12.43 27.14 -12.10
CA GLN A 5 13.53 27.75 -11.32
C GLN A 5 13.21 29.13 -10.72
N GLN A 6 12.23 29.87 -11.25
CA GLN A 6 11.88 31.22 -10.79
C GLN A 6 10.58 31.31 -9.97
N ARG A 7 9.86 30.20 -9.79
CA ARG A 7 8.57 30.21 -9.07
C ARG A 7 8.78 29.96 -7.58
N LYS A 8 8.15 30.77 -6.73
CA LYS A 8 8.11 30.52 -5.27
C LYS A 8 7.32 29.23 -5.01
N PRO A 9 7.60 28.46 -3.94
CA PRO A 9 6.89 27.21 -3.63
C PRO A 9 5.36 27.34 -3.59
N SER A 10 4.85 28.51 -3.18
CA SER A 10 3.42 28.84 -3.16
C SER A 10 2.76 28.96 -4.54
N GLN A 11 3.54 29.05 -5.61
CA GLN A 11 3.08 29.18 -7.00
C GLN A 11 3.11 27.85 -7.78
N LEU A 12 3.46 26.75 -7.11
CA LEU A 12 3.54 25.42 -7.69
C LEU A 12 2.27 24.62 -7.38
N SER A 13 1.78 23.83 -8.34
CA SER A 13 0.73 22.83 -8.07
C SER A 13 1.23 21.76 -7.09
N GLY A 14 0.33 21.00 -6.47
CA GLY A 14 0.70 19.91 -5.55
C GLY A 14 1.73 18.96 -6.15
N GLY A 15 1.52 18.51 -7.38
CA GLY A 15 2.43 17.62 -8.10
C GLY A 15 3.76 18.29 -8.48
N GLN A 16 3.77 19.59 -8.80
CA GLN A 16 5.02 20.31 -9.04
C GLN A 16 5.86 20.42 -7.75
N ARG A 17 5.22 20.72 -6.61
CA ARG A 17 5.91 20.72 -5.31
C ARG A 17 6.47 19.33 -4.99
N GLN A 18 5.70 18.29 -5.26
CA GLN A 18 6.14 16.91 -5.01
C GLN A 18 7.34 16.52 -5.86
N ARG A 19 7.35 16.85 -7.16
CA ARG A 19 8.50 16.61 -8.03
C ARG A 19 9.75 17.33 -7.55
N VAL A 20 9.63 18.59 -7.11
CA VAL A 20 10.76 19.35 -6.55
C VAL A 20 11.26 18.69 -5.26
N ALA A 21 10.36 18.21 -4.40
CA ALA A 21 10.74 17.52 -3.17
C ALA A 21 11.49 16.20 -3.45
N ILE A 22 11.00 15.39 -4.39
CA ILE A 22 11.66 14.14 -4.82
C ILE A 22 13.01 14.45 -5.46
N ALA A 23 13.09 15.41 -6.39
CA ALA A 23 14.35 15.80 -7.02
C ALA A 23 15.39 16.26 -5.98
N ARG A 24 14.96 17.05 -4.98
CA ARG A 24 15.81 17.49 -3.87
C ARG A 24 16.29 16.31 -3.02
N ALA A 25 15.48 15.28 -2.82
CA ALA A 25 15.89 14.09 -2.08
C ALA A 25 16.90 13.23 -2.86
N LEU A 26 16.83 13.26 -4.20
CA LEU A 26 17.67 12.44 -5.07
C LEU A 26 18.98 13.11 -5.50
N VAL A 27 19.13 14.43 -5.29
CA VAL A 27 20.31 15.19 -5.75
C VAL A 27 21.64 14.65 -5.22
N ASN A 28 21.63 13.99 -4.06
CA ASN A 28 22.82 13.41 -3.43
C ASN A 28 23.01 11.91 -3.76
N GLU A 29 22.30 11.39 -4.76
CA GLU A 29 22.37 9.97 -5.19
C GLU A 29 22.26 8.97 -4.02
N PRO A 30 21.20 9.06 -3.19
CA PRO A 30 21.08 8.24 -2.01
C PRO A 30 20.84 6.76 -2.37
N ARG A 31 21.37 5.84 -1.56
CA ARG A 31 21.07 4.41 -1.71
C ARG A 31 19.65 4.04 -1.29
N VAL A 32 19.03 4.86 -0.43
CA VAL A 32 17.68 4.66 0.12
C VAL A 32 16.92 5.97 0.09
N LEU A 33 15.69 5.95 -0.43
CA LEU A 33 14.74 7.05 -0.37
C LEU A 33 13.59 6.67 0.58
N LEU A 34 13.38 7.50 1.59
CA LEU A 34 12.28 7.39 2.54
C LEU A 34 11.20 8.41 2.20
N LEU A 35 9.93 7.99 2.14
CA LEU A 35 8.80 8.85 1.83
C LEU A 35 7.68 8.62 2.85
N ASP A 36 7.29 9.66 3.59
CA ASP A 36 6.20 9.59 4.55
C ASP A 36 4.96 10.28 3.96
N GLU A 37 3.88 9.52 3.76
CA GLU A 37 2.62 9.99 3.18
C GLU A 37 2.80 10.86 1.90
N PRO A 38 3.64 10.44 0.93
CA PRO A 38 4.10 11.33 -0.14
C PRO A 38 3.00 11.85 -1.06
N LEU A 39 1.86 11.16 -1.13
CA LEU A 39 0.79 11.45 -2.09
C LEU A 39 -0.53 11.86 -1.43
N GLY A 40 -0.58 11.90 -0.09
CA GLY A 40 -1.81 12.18 0.67
C GLY A 40 -2.41 13.56 0.37
N ALA A 41 -1.57 14.55 0.04
CA ALA A 41 -1.98 15.93 -0.25
C ALA A 41 -2.38 16.20 -1.72
N LEU A 42 -2.38 15.18 -2.59
CA LEU A 42 -2.68 15.32 -4.02
C LEU A 42 -4.13 14.93 -4.31
N ASP A 43 -4.73 15.54 -5.35
CA ASP A 43 -6.01 15.08 -5.89
C ASP A 43 -5.85 13.69 -6.54
N LEU A 44 -6.96 12.97 -6.72
CA LEU A 44 -6.95 11.57 -7.19
C LEU A 44 -6.22 11.39 -8.53
N LYS A 45 -6.51 12.25 -9.52
CA LYS A 45 -5.91 12.14 -10.85
C LYS A 45 -4.40 12.38 -10.81
N LEU A 46 -3.98 13.38 -10.04
CA LEU A 46 -2.57 13.70 -9.89
C LEU A 46 -1.83 12.65 -9.05
N ARG A 47 -2.48 12.09 -8.03
CA ARG A 47 -1.98 10.99 -7.23
C ARG A 47 -1.65 9.78 -8.10
N GLU A 48 -2.60 9.29 -8.89
CA GLU A 48 -2.39 8.15 -9.81
C GLU A 48 -1.23 8.40 -10.78
N GLN A 49 -1.16 9.61 -11.35
CA GLN A 49 -0.05 9.99 -12.22
C GLN A 49 1.29 9.92 -11.48
N MET A 50 1.36 10.48 -10.27
CA MET A 50 2.59 10.50 -9.47
C MET A 50 3.01 9.11 -9.00
N GLN A 51 2.07 8.20 -8.70
CA GLN A 51 2.37 6.80 -8.38
C GLN A 51 3.11 6.11 -9.53
N LEU A 52 2.60 6.25 -10.76
CA LEU A 52 3.23 5.69 -11.96
C LEU A 52 4.64 6.23 -12.17
N GLU A 53 4.85 7.52 -11.91
CA GLU A 53 6.16 8.15 -12.06
C GLU A 53 7.15 7.72 -10.98
N LEU A 54 6.72 7.62 -9.72
CA LEU A 54 7.54 7.10 -8.63
C LEU A 54 8.00 5.67 -8.91
N LYS A 55 7.10 4.82 -9.41
CA LYS A 55 7.42 3.43 -9.79
C LYS A 55 8.46 3.37 -10.92
N LYS A 56 8.29 4.19 -11.96
CA LYS A 56 9.28 4.30 -13.05
C LYS A 56 10.63 4.80 -12.54
N LEU A 57 10.61 5.79 -11.64
CA LEU A 57 11.81 6.37 -11.06
C LEU A 57 12.58 5.34 -10.25
N GLN A 58 11.90 4.61 -9.37
CA GLN A 58 12.46 3.50 -8.60
C GLN A 58 13.14 2.46 -9.51
N GLN A 59 12.44 2.01 -10.55
CA GLN A 59 12.97 1.05 -11.52
C GLN A 59 14.20 1.58 -12.27
N SER A 60 14.20 2.86 -12.63
CA SER A 60 15.29 3.48 -13.40
C SER A 60 16.55 3.74 -12.57
N LEU A 61 16.40 4.07 -11.28
CA LEU A 61 17.51 4.44 -10.42
C LEU A 61 18.10 3.25 -9.65
N GLY A 62 17.36 2.16 -9.49
CA GLY A 62 17.82 0.98 -8.75
C GLY A 62 18.07 1.23 -7.26
N ILE A 63 17.52 2.32 -6.72
CA ILE A 63 17.64 2.70 -5.30
C ILE A 63 16.51 2.09 -4.48
N THR A 64 16.76 1.86 -3.19
CA THR A 64 15.75 1.29 -2.30
C THR A 64 14.70 2.34 -1.97
N PHE A 65 13.42 2.06 -2.25
CA PHE A 65 12.30 2.91 -1.83
C PHE A 65 11.62 2.29 -0.61
N ILE A 66 11.47 3.09 0.44
CA ILE A 66 10.61 2.79 1.57
C ILE A 66 9.63 3.93 1.67
N PHE A 67 8.34 3.64 1.56
CA PHE A 67 7.31 4.65 1.78
C PHE A 67 6.28 4.16 2.78
N VAL A 68 5.74 5.10 3.54
CA VAL A 68 4.69 4.89 4.54
C VAL A 68 3.43 5.56 4.01
N THR A 69 2.32 4.83 4.05
CA THR A 69 1.01 5.30 3.63
C THR A 69 -0.07 4.59 4.43
N HIS A 70 -1.18 5.29 4.67
CA HIS A 70 -2.42 4.70 5.15
C HIS A 70 -3.31 4.18 4.01
N ASP A 71 -2.97 4.45 2.74
CA ASP A 71 -3.75 4.02 1.58
C ASP A 71 -3.34 2.61 1.12
N GLN A 72 -4.32 1.71 1.09
CA GLN A 72 -4.14 0.30 0.74
C GLN A 72 -3.76 0.13 -0.73
N GLY A 73 -4.37 0.91 -1.62
CA GLY A 73 -4.14 0.85 -3.06
C GLY A 73 -2.72 1.28 -3.41
N GLU A 74 -2.22 2.34 -2.77
CA GLU A 74 -0.83 2.79 -2.86
C GLU A 74 0.15 1.70 -2.43
N ALA A 75 -0.07 1.12 -1.24
CA ALA A 75 0.79 0.09 -0.69
C ALA A 75 0.86 -1.13 -1.63
N LEU A 76 -0.28 -1.61 -2.12
CA LEU A 76 -0.37 -2.80 -2.97
C LEU A 76 0.13 -2.58 -4.41
N SER A 77 -0.03 -1.37 -4.96
CA SER A 77 0.30 -1.09 -6.38
C SER A 77 1.75 -0.67 -6.60
N MET A 78 2.37 0.00 -5.63
CA MET A 78 3.71 0.56 -5.76
C MET A 78 4.82 -0.28 -5.12
N SER A 79 4.48 -1.22 -4.23
CA SER A 79 5.49 -1.93 -3.43
C SER A 79 5.74 -3.35 -3.92
N ASP A 80 6.99 -3.80 -3.84
CA ASP A 80 7.35 -5.21 -4.02
C ASP A 80 7.04 -6.04 -2.74
N ARG A 81 7.12 -5.40 -1.58
CA ARG A 81 6.80 -5.94 -0.26
C ARG A 81 6.11 -4.89 0.59
N VAL A 82 5.15 -5.31 1.41
CA VAL A 82 4.42 -4.41 2.30
C VAL A 82 4.50 -4.96 3.72
N ALA A 83 4.77 -4.08 4.68
CA ALA A 83 4.69 -4.39 6.10
C ALA A 83 3.42 -3.73 6.67
N VAL A 84 2.50 -4.55 7.17
CA VAL A 84 1.25 -4.09 7.78
C VAL A 84 1.49 -3.89 9.27
N PHE A 85 1.28 -2.65 9.74
CA PHE A 85 1.42 -2.28 11.14
C PHE A 85 0.05 -2.16 11.82
N ASN A 86 -0.03 -2.64 13.06
CA ASN A 86 -1.17 -2.48 13.95
C ASN A 86 -0.65 -2.23 15.38
N ASN A 87 -1.13 -1.17 16.04
CA ASN A 87 -0.73 -0.81 17.41
C ASN A 87 0.80 -0.81 17.63
N GLY A 88 1.56 -0.28 16.66
CA GLY A 88 3.02 -0.20 16.73
C GLY A 88 3.76 -1.53 16.52
N ARG A 89 3.05 -2.61 16.16
CA ARG A 89 3.64 -3.91 15.84
C ARG A 89 3.40 -4.28 14.40
N ILE A 90 4.35 -5.02 13.82
CA ILE A 90 4.19 -5.61 12.50
C ILE A 90 3.30 -6.85 12.64
N GLU A 91 2.14 -6.83 12.00
CA GLU A 91 1.21 -7.96 11.91
C GLU A 91 1.68 -8.95 10.84
N GLN A 92 2.11 -8.43 9.69
CA GLN A 92 2.56 -9.23 8.56
C GLN A 92 3.49 -8.44 7.65
N VAL A 93 4.51 -9.11 7.11
CA VAL A 93 5.34 -8.59 6.02
C VAL A 93 5.37 -9.62 4.91
N ASP A 94 4.78 -9.30 3.77
CA ASP A 94 4.67 -10.22 2.64
C ASP A 94 4.59 -9.44 1.32
N SER A 95 4.56 -10.16 0.20
CA SER A 95 4.27 -9.55 -1.11
C SER A 95 2.83 -9.01 -1.13
N PRO A 96 2.49 -7.98 -1.95
CA PRO A 96 1.10 -7.54 -2.11
C PRO A 96 0.14 -8.70 -2.42
N ARG A 97 0.59 -9.64 -3.26
CA ARG A 97 -0.20 -10.82 -3.63
C ARG A 97 -0.44 -11.74 -2.44
N ASP A 98 0.56 -12.01 -1.62
CA ASP A 98 0.40 -12.92 -0.48
C ASP A 98 -0.34 -12.27 0.68
N LEU A 99 -0.16 -10.96 0.89
CA LEU A 99 -0.99 -10.20 1.82
C LEU A 99 -2.47 -10.28 1.42
N TYR A 100 -2.74 -10.15 0.12
CA TYR A 100 -4.07 -10.32 -0.43
C TYR A 100 -4.58 -11.77 -0.27
N MET A 101 -3.84 -12.76 -0.75
CA MET A 101 -4.34 -14.14 -0.82
C MET A 101 -4.31 -14.89 0.51
N ARG A 102 -3.39 -14.51 1.42
CA ARG A 102 -3.08 -15.23 2.66
C ARG A 102 -2.80 -14.25 3.82
N PRO A 103 -3.74 -13.38 4.19
CA PRO A 103 -3.59 -12.56 5.38
C PRO A 103 -3.51 -13.45 6.63
N ARG A 104 -2.66 -13.13 7.59
CA ARG A 104 -2.44 -13.94 8.80
C ARG A 104 -3.42 -13.60 9.92
N THR A 105 -3.95 -12.39 9.91
CA THR A 105 -4.87 -11.90 10.95
C THR A 105 -6.09 -11.22 10.32
N PRO A 106 -7.23 -11.15 11.03
CA PRO A 106 -8.42 -10.44 10.56
C PRO A 106 -8.14 -8.97 10.24
N PHE A 107 -7.22 -8.34 10.98
CA PHE A 107 -6.78 -6.98 10.72
C PHE A 107 -6.12 -6.87 9.34
N VAL A 108 -5.17 -7.76 9.03
CA VAL A 108 -4.53 -7.77 7.70
C VAL A 108 -5.55 -8.09 6.60
N ALA A 109 -6.51 -8.98 6.86
CA ALA A 109 -7.57 -9.31 5.91
C ALA A 109 -8.48 -8.10 5.57
N GLY A 110 -8.78 -7.26 6.57
CA GLY A 110 -9.50 -5.99 6.38
C GLY A 110 -8.64 -4.88 5.78
N PHE A 111 -7.32 -4.93 5.96
CA PHE A 111 -6.38 -3.98 5.36
C PHE A 111 -6.19 -4.18 3.84
N VAL A 112 -6.31 -5.40 3.32
CA VAL A 112 -6.00 -5.67 1.89
C VAL A 112 -7.23 -5.75 0.98
N GLY A 113 -8.43 -5.49 1.49
CA GLY A 113 -9.63 -5.40 0.65
C GLY A 113 -10.95 -5.52 1.40
N THR A 114 -12.04 -5.37 0.64
CA THR A 114 -13.42 -5.62 1.08
C THR A 114 -13.67 -7.12 1.21
N SER A 115 -13.00 -7.75 2.18
CA SER A 115 -13.28 -9.14 2.52
C SER A 115 -14.53 -9.20 3.37
N ASN A 116 -15.50 -10.03 2.98
CA ASN A 116 -16.56 -10.40 3.90
C ASN A 116 -15.97 -11.37 4.91
N VAL A 117 -15.74 -10.88 6.12
CA VAL A 117 -15.27 -11.70 7.24
C VAL A 117 -16.50 -12.28 7.92
N PHE A 118 -16.61 -13.61 7.89
CA PHE A 118 -17.65 -14.34 8.58
C PHE A 118 -17.12 -14.83 9.93
N ASP A 119 -17.92 -14.66 10.98
CA ASP A 119 -17.72 -15.35 12.24
C ASP A 119 -18.12 -16.84 12.13
N GLY A 120 -17.82 -17.62 13.17
CA GLY A 120 -18.05 -19.07 13.17
C GLY A 120 -19.52 -19.46 12.97
N LEU A 121 -20.45 -18.71 13.56
CA LEU A 121 -21.88 -18.99 13.45
C LEU A 121 -22.40 -18.67 12.04
N MET A 122 -21.91 -17.59 11.43
CA MET A 122 -22.29 -17.18 10.10
C MET A 122 -21.68 -18.07 9.02
N ALA A 123 -20.44 -18.53 9.21
CA ALA A 123 -19.78 -19.49 8.33
C ALA A 123 -20.44 -20.87 8.35
N GLU A 124 -20.88 -21.34 9.53
CA GLU A 124 -21.62 -22.60 9.66
C GLU A 124 -22.97 -22.51 8.92
N LYS A 125 -23.69 -21.40 9.06
CA LYS A 125 -24.98 -21.18 8.38
C LYS A 125 -24.86 -21.04 6.86
N LEU A 126 -23.83 -20.36 6.37
CA LEU A 126 -23.71 -20.04 4.93
C LEU A 126 -22.96 -21.11 4.13
N CYS A 127 -21.98 -21.77 4.74
CA CYS A 127 -21.07 -22.66 4.02
C CYS A 127 -20.89 -24.03 4.70
N GLY A 128 -21.51 -24.30 5.85
CA GLY A 128 -21.30 -25.53 6.62
C GLY A 128 -19.88 -25.67 7.17
N MET A 129 -19.16 -24.54 7.30
CA MET A 129 -17.77 -24.52 7.71
C MET A 129 -17.62 -23.98 9.15
N THR A 130 -16.82 -24.64 9.98
CA THR A 130 -16.54 -24.19 11.35
C THR A 130 -15.30 -23.30 11.42
N GLY A 131 -15.41 -22.11 12.01
CA GLY A 131 -14.31 -21.15 12.18
C GLY A 131 -14.60 -19.79 11.53
N SER A 132 -13.67 -18.85 11.63
CA SER A 132 -13.78 -17.57 10.91
C SER A 132 -13.14 -17.67 9.53
N PHE A 133 -13.81 -17.11 8.53
CA PHE A 133 -13.42 -17.17 7.13
C PHE A 133 -13.48 -15.78 6.49
N ALA A 134 -12.58 -15.52 5.54
CA ALA A 134 -12.78 -14.43 4.61
C ALA A 134 -13.24 -14.98 3.26
N LEU A 135 -14.33 -14.42 2.74
CA LEU A 135 -14.76 -14.65 1.38
C LEU A 135 -14.35 -13.48 0.50
N ARG A 136 -13.57 -13.80 -0.53
CA ARG A 136 -13.31 -12.88 -1.63
C ARG A 136 -14.22 -13.25 -2.81
N PRO A 137 -14.90 -12.28 -3.46
CA PRO A 137 -15.82 -12.53 -4.58
C PRO A 137 -15.25 -13.43 -5.68
N GLU A 138 -13.95 -13.29 -5.93
CA GLU A 138 -13.20 -13.98 -6.98
C GLU A 138 -12.67 -15.37 -6.58
N THR A 139 -12.72 -15.74 -5.30
CA THR A 139 -12.15 -17.02 -4.83
C THR A 139 -13.21 -17.94 -4.23
N TYR A 140 -14.24 -18.26 -5.00
CA TYR A 140 -15.13 -19.37 -4.64
C TYR A 140 -14.51 -20.69 -5.14
N PRO A 141 -14.33 -21.73 -4.28
CA PRO A 141 -14.84 -21.88 -2.90
C PRO A 141 -14.03 -21.13 -1.82
N PRO A 142 -14.63 -20.82 -0.64
CA PRO A 142 -14.01 -20.05 0.44
C PRO A 142 -12.65 -20.62 0.89
N GLN A 143 -11.72 -19.74 1.24
CA GLN A 143 -10.34 -20.11 1.55
C GLN A 143 -10.19 -20.39 3.07
N HIS A 144 -9.32 -21.35 3.41
CA HIS A 144 -9.14 -21.99 4.73
C HIS A 144 -9.15 -21.05 5.94
N PRO A 145 -9.64 -21.47 7.13
CA PRO A 145 -9.67 -20.63 8.33
C PRO A 145 -8.26 -20.19 8.77
N TRP A 146 -8.17 -18.94 9.25
CA TRP A 146 -6.98 -18.38 9.88
C TRP A 146 -6.72 -19.12 11.20
N ARG A 147 -5.86 -20.14 11.18
CA ARG A 147 -5.50 -20.93 12.36
C ARG A 147 -4.13 -20.49 12.87
N ASN A 148 -4.13 -19.95 14.10
CA ASN A 148 -3.02 -19.63 15.00
C ASN A 148 -2.45 -18.19 14.94
N ALA A 149 -2.92 -17.35 15.85
CA ALA A 149 -2.06 -16.44 16.60
C ALA A 149 -2.23 -16.82 18.08
N GLY A 150 -1.20 -17.44 18.67
CA GLY A 150 -1.05 -17.55 20.12
C GLY A 150 -0.55 -16.24 20.71
#